data_AF-A0A420DD30-F1
#
_entry.id   AF-A0A420DD30-F1
#
_cell.length_a   1.000
_cell.length_b   1.000
_cell.length_c   1.000
_cell.angle_alpha   90.00
_cell.angle_beta   90.00
_cell.angle_gamma   90.00
#
_symmetry.space_group_name_H-M   'P 1'
#
loop_
_entity.id
_entity.type
_entity.pdbx_description
1 polymer ?
#
loop_
_entity_poly.entity_id
_entity_poly.type
_entity_poly.pdbx_seq_one_letter_code
_entity_poly.pdbx_strand_id
1 'polypeptide(L)'
;MVNQNISIWEFLFGGGLLSVSLIIILIFSGIAAIVFFGQKLYSLNRENQVDPYLLKNVNDLLNDGRIQSAIDFCRRDNSPESRSVEKGLSRLGRPVSEIANAMETHAQIELNKAEKNIGFLATLSGAAPMLGLLGGVLILASTFGTLSKTETVVAQNLLAADFYKALAPSVVGLIVGFLAYIFHNILVGKVDYLLMKIQYHTNEFLDIINKPS
;
A
#
# COMPACT_ATOMS: atom_id res chain seq x y z
N MET A 1 -47.52 -4.98 12.74
CA MET A 1 -46.29 -4.59 12.03
C MET A 1 -45.18 -4.58 13.07
N VAL A 2 -44.47 -5.69 13.24
CA VAL A 2 -43.37 -5.78 14.22
C VAL A 2 -42.13 -5.22 13.53
N ASN A 3 -41.67 -4.06 13.98
CA ASN A 3 -40.34 -3.56 13.64
C ASN A 3 -39.31 -4.50 14.26
N GLN A 4 -38.94 -5.56 13.55
CA GLN A 4 -37.69 -6.26 13.82
C GLN A 4 -36.56 -5.38 13.29
N ASN A 5 -36.06 -4.48 14.13
CA ASN A 5 -34.74 -3.92 13.93
C ASN A 5 -33.75 -5.08 14.08
N ILE A 6 -33.45 -5.77 12.98
CA ILE A 6 -32.45 -6.82 12.96
C ILE A 6 -31.14 -6.16 13.39
N SER A 7 -30.64 -6.55 14.56
CA SER A 7 -29.43 -5.95 15.10
C SER A 7 -28.24 -6.38 14.25
N ILE A 8 -27.39 -5.43 13.85
CA ILE A 8 -26.12 -5.71 13.15
C ILE A 8 -25.30 -6.73 13.95
N TRP A 9 -25.42 -6.70 15.28
CA TRP A 9 -24.78 -7.66 16.17
C TRP A 9 -25.29 -9.09 15.96
N GLU A 10 -26.61 -9.26 15.78
CA GLU A 10 -27.22 -10.56 15.54
C GLU A 10 -26.87 -11.09 14.14
N PHE A 11 -26.79 -10.19 13.16
CA PHE A 11 -26.33 -10.53 11.81
C PHE A 11 -24.87 -11.04 11.82
N LEU A 12 -23.96 -10.35 12.53
CA LEU A 12 -22.54 -10.70 12.56
C LEU A 12 -22.26 -11.93 13.44
N PHE A 13 -22.87 -12.02 14.61
CA PHE A 13 -22.52 -13.04 15.61
C PHE A 13 -23.52 -14.20 15.73
N GLY A 14 -24.61 -14.18 14.94
CA GLY A 14 -25.65 -15.22 14.98
C GLY A 14 -25.35 -16.50 14.19
N GLY A 15 -24.30 -16.52 13.35
CA GLY A 15 -23.95 -17.60 12.42
C GLY A 15 -23.21 -18.81 13.01
N GLY A 16 -23.05 -18.88 14.33
CA GLY A 16 -22.33 -19.95 15.01
C GLY A 16 -20.81 -19.77 15.00
N LEU A 17 -20.08 -20.77 15.53
CA LEU A 17 -18.64 -20.66 15.80
C LEU A 17 -17.80 -20.36 14.54
N LEU A 18 -18.14 -20.97 13.41
CA LEU A 18 -17.43 -20.80 12.14
C LEU A 18 -17.55 -19.37 11.61
N SER A 19 -18.76 -18.79 11.62
CA SER A 19 -18.98 -17.42 11.13
C SER A 19 -18.23 -16.40 12.00
N VAL A 20 -18.33 -16.55 13.32
CA VAL A 20 -17.72 -15.64 14.29
C VAL A 20 -16.19 -15.68 14.17
N SER A 21 -15.61 -16.87 14.03
CA SER A 21 -14.16 -17.02 13.90
C SER A 21 -13.62 -16.33 12.63
N LEU A 22 -14.31 -16.49 11.49
CA LEU A 22 -13.91 -15.85 10.24
C LEU A 22 -14.07 -14.33 10.28
N ILE A 23 -15.17 -13.83 10.86
CA ILE A 23 -15.40 -12.39 11.01
C ILE A 23 -14.31 -11.77 11.89
N ILE A 24 -13.92 -12.42 12.99
CA ILE A 24 -12.82 -11.94 13.85
C ILE A 24 -11.50 -11.86 13.06
N ILE A 25 -11.18 -12.88 12.26
CA ILE A 25 -9.97 -12.89 11.42
C ILE A 25 -10.01 -11.74 10.40
N LEU A 26 -11.16 -11.51 9.75
CA LEU A 26 -11.34 -10.42 8.80
C LEU A 26 -11.21 -9.03 9.46
N ILE A 27 -11.77 -8.85 10.65
CA ILE A 27 -11.64 -7.60 11.40
C ILE A 27 -10.17 -7.37 11.79
N PHE A 28 -9.49 -8.40 12.30
CA PHE A 28 -8.08 -8.29 12.66
C PHE A 28 -7.19 -7.94 11.46
N SER A 29 -7.47 -8.57 10.30
CA SER A 29 -6.87 -8.24 9.02
C SER A 29 -7.11 -6.78 8.62
N GLY A 30 -8.32 -6.26 8.79
CA GLY A 30 -8.66 -4.86 8.54
C GLY A 30 -7.90 -3.89 9.45
N ILE A 31 -7.77 -4.19 10.74
CA ILE A 31 -6.97 -3.39 11.69
C ILE A 31 -5.50 -3.38 11.27
N ALA A 32 -4.94 -4.55 10.91
CA ALA A 32 -3.58 -4.65 10.41
C ALA A 32 -3.36 -3.80 9.14
N ALA A 33 -4.34 -3.77 8.22
CA ALA A 33 -4.30 -2.93 7.03
C ALA A 33 -4.19 -1.44 7.37
N ILE A 34 -4.99 -0.96 8.32
CA ILE A 34 -5.02 0.45 8.76
C ILE A 34 -3.69 0.83 9.42
N VAL A 35 -3.19 0.00 10.33
CA VAL A 35 -1.91 0.24 11.03
C VAL A 35 -0.77 0.29 10.03
N PHE A 36 -0.71 -0.68 9.12
CA PHE A 36 0.31 -0.76 8.09
C PHE A 36 0.27 0.45 7.14
N PHE A 37 -0.94 0.84 6.72
CA PHE A 37 -1.14 2.05 5.92
C PHE A 37 -0.61 3.29 6.63
N GLY A 38 -0.96 3.50 7.90
CA GLY A 38 -0.49 4.64 8.69
C GLY A 38 1.04 4.71 8.82
N GLN A 39 1.68 3.57 9.13
CA GLN A 39 3.14 3.48 9.22
C GLN A 39 3.82 3.83 7.89
N LYS A 40 3.33 3.26 6.79
CA LYS A 40 3.93 3.50 5.47
C LYS A 40 3.68 4.91 4.97
N LEU A 41 2.49 5.45 5.21
CA LEU A 41 2.12 6.83 4.87
C LEU A 41 3.03 7.83 5.61
N TYR A 42 3.31 7.59 6.89
CA TYR A 42 4.23 8.41 7.67
C TYR A 42 5.66 8.35 7.12
N SER A 43 6.15 7.14 6.79
CA SER A 43 7.48 6.95 6.19
C SER A 43 7.64 7.71 4.88
N LEU A 44 6.67 7.58 3.96
CA LEU A 44 6.70 8.25 2.66
C LEU A 44 6.57 9.78 2.80
N ASN A 45 5.72 10.27 3.71
CA ASN A 45 5.61 11.70 3.95
C ASN A 45 6.91 12.31 4.52
N ARG A 46 7.66 11.55 5.32
CA ARG A 46 8.95 12.00 5.83
C ARG A 46 10.02 12.06 4.74
N GLU A 47 10.03 11.10 3.83
CA GLU A 47 10.96 11.07 2.69
C GLU A 47 10.63 12.11 1.61
N ASN A 48 9.38 12.58 1.55
CA ASN A 48 8.92 13.56 0.56
C ASN A 48 9.20 15.03 0.96
N GLN A 49 9.91 15.26 2.07
CA GLN A 49 10.43 16.59 2.42
C GLN A 49 11.66 16.87 1.57
N VAL A 50 11.44 17.62 0.49
CA VAL A 50 12.49 18.03 -0.44
C VAL A 50 12.83 19.49 -0.18
N ASP A 51 14.12 19.82 -0.13
CA ASP A 51 14.55 21.21 -0.24
C ASP A 51 14.37 21.66 -1.70
N PRO A 52 13.42 22.56 -2.02
CA PRO A 52 13.20 23.04 -3.38
C PRO A 52 14.42 23.78 -3.96
N TYR A 53 15.43 24.10 -3.14
CA TYR A 53 16.67 24.73 -3.58
C TYR A 53 17.82 23.75 -3.75
N LEU A 54 17.60 22.43 -3.64
CA LEU A 54 18.65 21.42 -3.72
C LEU A 54 19.53 21.58 -4.97
N LEU A 55 18.93 21.57 -6.15
CA LEU A 55 19.69 21.66 -7.40
C LEU A 55 20.30 23.03 -7.64
N LYS A 56 19.65 24.09 -7.19
CA LYS A 56 20.21 25.44 -7.23
C LYS A 56 21.51 25.50 -6.42
N ASN A 57 21.49 25.01 -5.19
CA ASN A 57 22.66 24.98 -4.31
C ASN A 57 23.78 24.08 -4.88
N VAL A 58 23.42 22.93 -5.47
CA VAL A 58 24.38 22.04 -6.14
C VAL A 58 25.01 22.74 -7.35
N ASN A 59 24.21 23.39 -8.19
CA ASN A 59 24.69 24.15 -9.34
C ASN A 59 25.64 25.28 -8.94
N ASP A 60 25.30 26.05 -7.90
CA ASP A 60 26.15 27.13 -7.40
C ASP A 60 27.50 26.59 -6.90
N LEU A 61 27.51 25.47 -6.16
CA LEU A 61 28.73 24.82 -5.69
C LEU A 61 29.56 24.21 -6.83
N LEU A 62 28.93 23.75 -7.91
CA LEU A 62 29.62 23.24 -9.09
C LEU A 62 30.28 24.37 -9.89
N ASN A 63 29.59 25.51 -10.06
CA ASN A 63 30.15 26.69 -10.71
C ASN A 63 31.37 27.25 -9.95
N ASP A 64 31.36 27.15 -8.63
CA ASP A 64 32.51 27.51 -7.77
C ASP A 64 33.65 26.46 -7.80
N GLY A 65 33.48 25.35 -8.53
CA GLY A 65 34.45 24.25 -8.57
C GLY A 65 34.50 23.39 -7.29
N ARG A 66 33.54 23.58 -6.37
CA ARG A 66 33.52 22.96 -5.04
C ARG A 66 32.73 21.66 -5.00
N ILE A 67 33.12 20.68 -5.82
CA ILE A 67 32.45 19.37 -5.95
C ILE A 67 32.30 18.66 -4.59
N GLN A 68 33.33 18.68 -3.76
CA GLN A 68 33.29 18.01 -2.45
C GLN A 68 32.24 18.65 -1.52
N SER A 69 32.10 19.99 -1.57
CA SER A 69 31.07 20.69 -0.79
C SER A 69 29.66 20.38 -1.30
N ALA A 70 29.47 20.14 -2.60
CA ALA A 70 28.20 19.69 -3.16
C ALA A 70 27.83 18.28 -2.67
N ILE A 71 28.80 17.36 -2.63
CA ILE A 71 28.60 16.02 -2.07
C ILE A 71 28.21 16.10 -0.59
N ASP A 72 28.89 16.92 0.21
CA ASP A 72 28.60 17.07 1.64
C ASP A 72 27.27 17.81 1.90
N PHE A 73 26.85 18.70 1.00
CA PHE A 73 25.50 19.27 1.02
C PHE A 73 24.46 18.17 0.79
N CYS A 74 24.64 17.36 -0.24
CA CYS A 74 23.71 16.28 -0.54
C CYS A 74 23.57 15.26 0.61
N ARG A 75 24.70 14.88 1.22
CA ARG A 75 24.70 13.97 2.38
C ARG A 75 23.96 14.51 3.59
N ARG A 76 23.99 15.84 3.81
CA ARG A 76 23.30 16.49 4.93
C ARG A 76 21.79 16.56 4.71
N ASP A 77 21.37 16.86 3.49
CA ASP A 77 19.94 16.88 3.14
C ASP A 77 19.31 15.49 3.26
N ASN A 78 20.00 14.45 2.79
CA ASN A 78 19.60 13.05 2.93
C ASN A 78 18.16 12.73 2.43
N SER A 79 17.62 13.55 1.52
CA SER A 79 16.42 13.20 0.76
C SER A 79 16.74 12.14 -0.32
N PRO A 80 15.72 11.40 -0.81
CA PRO A 80 15.90 10.45 -1.91
C PRO A 80 16.50 11.10 -3.18
N GLU A 81 16.06 12.33 -3.48
CA GLU A 81 16.58 13.20 -4.56
C GLU A 81 18.08 13.42 -4.41
N SER A 82 18.46 13.89 -3.22
CA SER A 82 19.83 14.23 -2.86
C SER A 82 20.78 13.05 -2.94
N ARG A 83 20.31 11.86 -2.51
CA ARG A 83 21.08 10.62 -2.62
C ARG A 83 21.34 10.21 -4.07
N SER A 84 20.41 10.50 -4.99
CA SER A 84 20.63 10.29 -6.43
C SER A 84 21.67 11.26 -6.97
N VAL A 85 21.53 12.56 -6.65
CA VAL A 85 22.46 13.62 -7.08
C VAL A 85 23.87 13.40 -6.51
N GLU A 86 24.02 12.98 -5.25
CA GLU A 86 25.31 12.61 -4.65
C GLU A 86 26.04 11.55 -5.49
N LYS A 87 25.30 10.56 -6.01
CA LYS A 87 25.86 9.48 -6.81
C LYS A 87 26.29 9.93 -8.19
N GLY A 88 25.62 10.92 -8.76
CA GLY A 88 26.06 11.63 -9.95
C GLY A 88 27.34 12.44 -9.70
N LEU A 89 27.34 13.27 -8.65
CA LEU A 89 28.48 14.10 -8.24
C LEU A 89 29.75 13.28 -8.00
N SER A 90 29.63 12.12 -7.32
CA SER A 90 30.77 11.23 -7.04
C SER A 90 31.43 10.62 -8.28
N ARG A 91 30.79 10.74 -9.46
CA ARG A 91 31.25 10.17 -10.74
C ARG A 91 31.53 11.24 -11.80
N LEU A 92 31.56 12.51 -11.42
CA LEU A 92 31.96 13.60 -12.31
C LEU A 92 33.33 13.33 -12.94
N GLY A 93 33.46 13.63 -14.23
CA GLY A 93 34.63 13.31 -15.04
C GLY A 93 34.51 12.01 -15.87
N ARG A 94 33.44 11.24 -15.70
CA ARG A 94 33.07 10.12 -16.57
C ARG A 94 32.12 10.57 -17.69
N PRO A 95 31.91 9.76 -18.74
CA PRO A 95 30.89 10.04 -19.74
C PRO A 95 29.51 10.27 -19.10
N VAL A 96 28.76 11.27 -19.59
CA VAL A 96 27.42 11.62 -19.06
C VAL A 96 26.49 10.40 -19.02
N SER A 97 26.62 9.49 -20.00
CA SER A 97 25.86 8.24 -20.05
C SER A 97 26.14 7.29 -18.86
N GLU A 98 27.39 7.20 -18.38
CA GLU A 98 27.73 6.41 -17.20
C GLU A 98 27.17 7.06 -15.92
N ILE A 99 27.21 8.39 -15.84
CA ILE A 99 26.68 9.15 -14.69
C ILE A 99 25.16 8.96 -14.62
N ALA A 100 24.46 9.14 -15.74
CA ALA A 100 23.02 8.94 -15.87
C ALA A 100 22.61 7.51 -15.48
N ASN A 101 23.30 6.50 -16.00
CA ASN A 101 23.03 5.10 -15.65
C ASN A 101 23.23 4.81 -14.16
N ALA A 102 24.25 5.40 -13.53
CA ALA A 102 24.49 5.23 -12.11
C ALA A 102 23.40 5.90 -11.24
N MET A 103 22.93 7.08 -11.64
CA MET A 103 21.84 7.78 -10.98
C MET A 103 20.52 7.03 -11.11
N GLU A 104 20.18 6.57 -12.33
CA GLU A 104 18.97 5.78 -12.58
C GLU A 104 18.97 4.48 -11.78
N THR A 105 20.10 3.76 -11.74
CA THR A 105 20.24 2.55 -10.91
C THR A 105 19.98 2.85 -9.43
N HIS A 106 20.45 4.00 -8.94
CA HIS A 106 20.20 4.43 -7.57
C HIS A 106 18.74 4.84 -7.34
N ALA A 107 18.10 5.52 -8.29
CA ALA A 107 16.68 5.83 -8.26
C ALA A 107 15.83 4.56 -8.15
N GLN A 108 16.16 3.52 -8.92
CA GLN A 108 15.49 2.21 -8.85
C GLN A 108 15.66 1.54 -7.48
N ILE A 109 16.82 1.68 -6.82
CA ILE A 109 17.02 1.16 -5.46
C ILE A 109 16.14 1.90 -4.44
N GLU A 110 16.03 3.22 -4.54
CA GLU A 110 15.16 4.02 -3.67
C GLU A 110 13.68 3.72 -3.92
N LEU A 111 13.28 3.55 -5.18
CA LEU A 111 11.94 3.11 -5.56
C LEU A 111 11.60 1.76 -4.93
N ASN A 112 12.47 0.75 -5.07
CA ASN A 112 12.25 -0.56 -4.48
C ASN A 112 12.10 -0.50 -2.94
N LYS A 113 12.83 0.39 -2.26
CA LYS A 113 12.67 0.62 -0.82
C LYS A 113 11.32 1.27 -0.49
N ALA A 114 10.91 2.25 -1.29
CA ALA A 114 9.63 2.95 -1.16
C ALA A 114 8.46 2.00 -1.42
N GLU A 115 8.55 1.10 -2.40
CA GLU A 115 7.55 0.09 -2.72
C GLU A 115 7.48 -1.05 -1.71
N LYS A 116 8.58 -1.30 -0.98
CA LYS A 116 8.68 -2.41 -0.04
C LYS A 116 7.49 -2.42 0.92
N ASN A 117 6.88 -3.61 1.00
CA ASN A 117 5.72 -3.95 1.83
C ASN A 117 4.36 -3.38 1.35
N ILE A 118 4.30 -2.50 0.34
CA ILE A 118 3.00 -2.02 -0.20
C ILE A 118 2.21 -3.19 -0.82
N GLY A 119 2.91 -4.16 -1.43
CA GLY A 119 2.30 -5.36 -1.99
C GLY A 119 1.47 -6.19 -0.99
N PHE A 120 1.71 -6.06 0.32
CA PHE A 120 0.87 -6.71 1.33
C PHE A 120 -0.58 -6.20 1.28
N LEU A 121 -0.79 -4.89 1.10
CA LEU A 121 -2.14 -4.32 0.96
C LEU A 121 -2.81 -4.77 -0.33
N ALA A 122 -2.04 -4.94 -1.41
CA ALA A 122 -2.55 -5.51 -2.66
C ALA A 122 -3.06 -6.94 -2.43
N THR A 123 -2.25 -7.78 -1.79
CA THR A 123 -2.65 -9.15 -1.44
C THR A 123 -3.89 -9.15 -0.55
N LEU A 124 -3.94 -8.28 0.46
CA LEU A 124 -5.05 -8.19 1.39
C LEU A 124 -6.36 -7.76 0.72
N SER A 125 -6.26 -6.83 -0.24
CA SER A 125 -7.40 -6.34 -1.01
C SER A 125 -8.11 -7.43 -1.80
N GLY A 126 -7.35 -8.42 -2.31
CA GLY A 126 -7.89 -9.59 -3.00
C GLY A 126 -8.26 -10.74 -2.05
N ALA A 127 -7.42 -10.99 -1.04
CA ALA A 127 -7.59 -12.13 -0.14
C ALA A 127 -8.79 -11.97 0.81
N ALA A 128 -9.05 -10.77 1.34
CA ALA A 128 -10.14 -10.56 2.31
C ALA A 128 -11.55 -10.84 1.73
N PRO A 129 -11.91 -10.37 0.52
CA PRO A 129 -13.17 -10.73 -0.12
C PRO A 129 -13.29 -12.23 -0.39
N MET A 130 -12.21 -12.87 -0.85
CA MET A 130 -12.19 -14.31 -1.11
C MET A 130 -12.41 -15.13 0.15
N LEU A 131 -11.79 -14.72 1.28
CA LEU A 131 -12.01 -15.34 2.58
C LEU A 131 -13.45 -15.14 3.07
N GLY A 132 -14.03 -13.95 2.86
CA GLY A 132 -15.43 -13.68 3.17
C GLY A 132 -16.39 -14.59 2.39
N LEU A 133 -16.18 -14.70 1.08
CA LEU A 133 -16.96 -15.58 0.19
C LEU A 133 -16.84 -17.05 0.63
N LEU A 134 -15.63 -17.51 0.92
CA LEU A 134 -15.37 -18.86 1.42
C LEU A 134 -16.14 -19.14 2.71
N GLY A 135 -16.20 -18.16 3.63
CA GLY A 135 -16.99 -18.25 4.85
C GLY A 135 -18.48 -18.47 4.59
N GLY A 136 -19.07 -17.69 3.68
CA GLY A 136 -20.48 -17.85 3.31
C GLY A 136 -20.77 -19.23 2.70
N VAL A 137 -19.89 -19.71 1.82
CA VAL A 137 -20.03 -21.04 1.19
C VAL A 137 -19.96 -22.16 2.23
N LEU A 138 -19.04 -22.09 3.20
CA LEU A 138 -18.93 -23.09 4.27
C LEU A 138 -20.17 -23.15 5.16
N ILE A 139 -20.74 -21.98 5.51
CA ILE A 139 -21.97 -21.91 6.32
C ILE A 139 -23.14 -22.55 5.55
N LEU A 140 -23.33 -22.18 4.28
CA LEU A 140 -24.36 -22.79 3.45
C LEU A 140 -24.17 -24.31 3.31
N ALA A 141 -22.94 -24.79 3.09
CA ALA A 141 -22.64 -26.21 3.01
C ALA A 141 -23.02 -26.95 4.31
N SER A 142 -22.70 -26.39 5.48
CA SER A 142 -23.10 -26.97 6.77
C SER A 142 -24.61 -26.96 6.99
N THR A 143 -25.30 -25.94 6.48
CA THR A 143 -26.77 -25.80 6.57
C THR A 143 -27.44 -26.91 5.77
N PHE A 144 -27.04 -27.10 4.51
CA PHE A 144 -27.56 -28.18 3.66
C PHE A 144 -27.22 -29.57 4.19
N GLY A 145 -26.02 -29.76 4.77
CA GLY A 145 -25.63 -31.02 5.40
C GLY A 145 -26.43 -31.38 6.66
N THR A 146 -26.97 -30.37 7.35
CA THR A 146 -27.88 -30.56 8.50
C THR A 146 -29.31 -30.81 8.03
N LEU A 147 -29.73 -30.09 6.98
CA LEU A 147 -31.04 -30.24 6.38
C LEU A 147 -31.27 -31.65 5.83
N SER A 148 -30.28 -32.25 5.18
CA SER A 148 -30.38 -33.61 4.64
C SER A 148 -30.63 -34.69 5.69
N LYS A 149 -30.49 -34.36 6.98
CA LYS A 149 -30.66 -35.27 8.12
C LYS A 149 -31.93 -35.01 8.93
N THR A 150 -32.74 -34.01 8.57
CA THR A 150 -33.87 -33.51 9.38
C THR A 150 -35.20 -33.56 8.61
N GLU A 151 -36.32 -33.88 9.28
CA GLU A 151 -37.67 -33.92 8.67
C GLU A 151 -38.21 -32.53 8.25
N THR A 152 -39.07 -32.52 7.23
CA THR A 152 -39.35 -31.42 6.28
C THR A 152 -39.96 -30.12 6.83
N VAL A 153 -40.57 -30.10 8.01
CA VAL A 153 -41.34 -28.93 8.50
C VAL A 153 -40.45 -27.90 9.22
N VAL A 154 -39.33 -28.33 9.83
CA VAL A 154 -38.36 -27.42 10.48
C VAL A 154 -37.43 -26.74 9.45
N ALA A 155 -37.44 -27.24 8.21
CA ALA A 155 -36.51 -26.89 7.14
C ALA A 155 -36.53 -25.41 6.72
N GLN A 156 -37.70 -24.83 6.47
CA GLN A 156 -37.80 -23.55 5.77
C GLN A 156 -37.30 -22.36 6.61
N ASN A 157 -37.69 -22.26 7.88
CA ASN A 157 -37.25 -21.16 8.75
C ASN A 157 -35.77 -21.26 9.09
N LEU A 158 -35.25 -22.49 9.27
CA LEU A 158 -33.83 -22.73 9.55
C LEU A 158 -32.97 -22.32 8.34
N LEU A 159 -33.38 -22.73 7.14
CA LEU A 159 -32.72 -22.35 5.89
C LEU A 159 -32.68 -20.83 5.72
N ALA A 160 -33.81 -20.14 5.86
CA ALA A 160 -33.84 -18.69 5.69
C ALA A 160 -32.92 -17.96 6.67
N ALA A 161 -32.88 -18.40 7.94
CA ALA A 161 -32.01 -17.81 8.96
C ALA A 161 -30.52 -18.05 8.69
N ASP A 162 -30.12 -19.26 8.29
CA ASP A 162 -28.72 -19.59 8.05
C ASP A 162 -28.20 -19.02 6.73
N PHE A 163 -29.06 -18.90 5.71
CA PHE A 163 -28.75 -18.14 4.51
C PHE A 163 -28.48 -16.67 4.81
N TYR A 164 -29.31 -16.04 5.65
CA TYR A 164 -29.09 -14.66 6.07
C TYR A 164 -27.74 -14.50 6.77
N LYS A 165 -27.40 -15.41 7.69
CA LYS A 165 -26.13 -15.42 8.42
C LYS A 165 -24.91 -15.71 7.53
N ALA A 166 -25.07 -16.53 6.49
CA ALA A 166 -24.00 -16.83 5.54
C ALA A 166 -23.52 -15.61 4.74
N LEU A 167 -24.33 -14.55 4.65
CA LEU A 167 -23.95 -13.31 3.98
C LEU A 167 -22.98 -12.46 4.81
N ALA A 168 -22.97 -12.61 6.14
CA ALA A 168 -22.20 -11.74 7.03
C ALA A 168 -20.68 -11.76 6.77
N PRO A 169 -20.00 -12.92 6.66
CA PRO A 169 -18.57 -12.95 6.37
C PRO A 169 -18.23 -12.32 5.01
N SER A 170 -19.09 -12.49 4.00
CA SER A 170 -18.91 -11.91 2.67
C SER A 170 -18.97 -10.39 2.69
N VAL A 171 -19.95 -9.82 3.39
CA VAL A 171 -20.09 -8.36 3.53
C VAL A 171 -18.87 -7.78 4.25
N VAL A 172 -18.45 -8.39 5.36
CA VAL A 172 -17.27 -7.94 6.11
C VAL A 172 -16.00 -8.06 5.27
N GLY A 173 -15.81 -9.17 4.56
CA GLY A 173 -14.64 -9.40 3.71
C GLY A 173 -14.55 -8.39 2.56
N LEU A 174 -15.69 -8.03 1.96
CA LEU A 174 -15.76 -6.99 0.93
C LEU A 174 -15.39 -5.61 1.47
N ILE A 175 -15.89 -5.23 2.64
CA ILE A 175 -15.56 -3.94 3.27
C ILE A 175 -14.05 -3.85 3.55
N VAL A 176 -13.47 -4.91 4.13
CA VAL A 176 -12.03 -4.95 4.43
C VAL A 176 -11.19 -4.91 3.15
N GLY A 177 -11.57 -5.70 2.13
CA GLY A 177 -10.87 -5.72 0.84
C GLY A 177 -10.93 -4.37 0.12
N PHE A 178 -12.10 -3.72 0.12
CA PHE A 178 -12.29 -2.41 -0.47
C PHE A 178 -11.45 -1.32 0.22
N LEU A 179 -11.41 -1.31 1.55
CA LEU A 179 -10.56 -0.38 2.30
C LEU A 179 -9.06 -0.62 2.02
N ALA A 180 -8.63 -1.88 2.02
CA ALA A 180 -7.25 -2.23 1.68
C ALA A 180 -6.87 -1.81 0.25
N TYR A 181 -7.80 -1.93 -0.71
CA TYR A 181 -7.61 -1.47 -2.08
C TYR A 181 -7.40 0.06 -2.16
N ILE A 182 -8.22 0.83 -1.45
CA ILE A 182 -8.06 2.30 -1.39
C ILE A 182 -6.69 2.66 -0.81
N PHE A 183 -6.30 2.04 0.31
CA PHE A 183 -5.01 2.29 0.95
C PHE A 183 -3.83 1.95 0.04
N HIS A 184 -3.92 0.82 -0.68
CA HIS A 184 -2.94 0.44 -1.67
C HIS A 184 -2.78 1.52 -2.76
N ASN A 185 -3.87 1.96 -3.38
CA ASN A 185 -3.82 2.96 -4.45
C ASN A 185 -3.25 4.30 -3.98
N ILE A 186 -3.58 4.76 -2.78
CA ILE A 186 -3.04 6.01 -2.22
C ILE A 186 -1.52 5.90 -2.04
N LEU A 187 -1.02 4.75 -1.55
CA LEU A 187 0.41 4.54 -1.35
C LEU A 187 1.16 4.41 -2.68
N VAL A 188 0.60 3.68 -3.65
CA VAL A 188 1.17 3.58 -5.01
C VAL A 188 1.30 4.97 -5.63
N GLY A 189 0.24 5.78 -5.63
CA GLY A 189 0.32 7.14 -6.17
C GLY A 189 1.35 8.04 -5.48
N LYS A 190 1.61 7.84 -4.18
CA LYS A 190 2.69 8.54 -3.46
C LYS A 190 4.08 8.08 -3.86
N VAL A 191 4.25 6.79 -4.13
CA VAL A 191 5.52 6.23 -4.61
C VAL A 191 5.81 6.69 -6.04
N ASP A 192 4.80 6.68 -6.91
CA ASP A 192 4.93 7.19 -8.29
C ASP A 192 5.32 8.67 -8.29
N TYR A 193 4.70 9.46 -7.40
CA TYR A 193 5.06 10.86 -7.23
C TYR A 193 6.52 11.03 -6.78
N LEU A 194 7.02 10.18 -5.88
CA LEU A 194 8.42 10.19 -5.45
C LEU A 194 9.37 9.82 -6.60
N LEU A 195 9.00 8.85 -7.44
CA LEU A 195 9.80 8.47 -8.62
C LEU A 195 9.91 9.60 -9.63
N MET A 196 8.78 10.22 -9.98
CA MET A 196 8.73 11.37 -10.89
C MET A 196 9.65 12.49 -10.42
N LYS A 197 9.67 12.70 -9.10
CA LYS A 197 10.50 13.66 -8.39
C LYS A 197 12.01 13.38 -8.55
N ILE A 198 12.43 12.15 -8.25
CA ILE A 198 13.81 11.66 -8.45
C ILE A 198 14.25 11.80 -9.91
N GLN A 199 13.38 11.45 -10.85
CA GLN A 199 13.67 11.57 -12.26
C GLN A 199 13.80 13.03 -12.72
N TYR A 200 12.93 13.92 -12.22
CA TYR A 200 13.02 15.35 -12.50
C TYR A 200 14.38 15.91 -12.07
N HIS A 201 14.78 15.68 -10.82
CA HIS A 201 16.05 16.20 -10.31
C HIS A 201 17.27 15.56 -10.97
N THR A 202 17.17 14.27 -11.33
CA THR A 202 18.22 13.56 -12.06
C THR A 202 18.41 14.19 -13.44
N ASN A 203 17.34 14.43 -14.19
CA ASN A 203 17.42 15.05 -15.51
C ASN A 203 17.95 16.49 -15.43
N GLU A 204 17.45 17.29 -14.49
CA GLU A 204 17.93 18.68 -14.33
C GLU A 204 19.42 18.72 -13.95
N PHE A 205 19.90 17.78 -13.11
CA PHE A 205 21.34 17.62 -12.85
C PHE A 205 22.13 17.25 -14.11
N LEU A 206 21.63 16.34 -14.93
CA LEU A 206 22.27 15.96 -16.20
C LEU A 206 22.34 17.15 -17.17
N ASP A 207 21.32 17.99 -17.22
CA ASP A 207 21.31 19.21 -18.01
C ASP A 207 22.36 20.21 -17.52
N ILE A 208 22.53 20.36 -16.20
CA ILE A 208 23.57 21.23 -15.61
C ILE A 208 24.97 20.80 -16.06
N ILE A 209 25.27 19.50 -16.06
CA ILE A 209 26.60 19.00 -16.44
C ILE A 209 26.82 18.90 -17.96
N ASN A 210 25.74 18.88 -18.75
CA ASN A 210 25.79 18.77 -20.21
C ASN A 210 25.59 20.12 -20.92
N LYS A 211 25.39 21.22 -20.18
CA LYS A 211 25.33 22.57 -20.76
C LYS A 211 26.59 22.80 -21.60
N PRO A 212 26.44 23.13 -22.90
CA PRO A 212 27.58 23.53 -23.71
C PRO A 212 28.18 24.79 -23.07
N SER A 213 29.45 24.66 -22.67
CA SER A 213 30.31 25.79 -22.28
C SER A 213 30.42 26.82 -23.40
#